data_AF-A0AAJ0HGG8-F1
#
_entry.id   AF-A0AAJ0HGG8-F1
#
_cell.length_a   1.000
_cell.length_b   1.000
_cell.length_c   1.000
_cell.angle_alpha   90.00
_cell.angle_beta   90.00
_cell.angle_gamma   90.00
#
_symmetry.space_group_name_H-M   'P 1'
#
loop_
_entity.id
_entity.type
_entity.pdbx_description
1 polymer ?
#
loop_
_entity_poly.entity_id
_entity_poly.type
_entity_poly.pdbx_seq_one_letter_code
_entity_poly.pdbx_strand_id
1 'polypeptide(L)'
;MASAVNSLRLCLRTTRQLQCLRVAQLQPPRSRRTLSTTPIRWAEKDSAEDEGDEEQTKNYSDFGNALVDLQRDRKYTEEERKQFSQDLQLWEALTPAERDGMTARIKSIKAATAPLKRPATKKKNSFWNEEEHDTDLITNEVGEDDFEEDDIVSLGHGKLEEHREHREYARLAVWEMPLLSKFAKKFEPPTQDEVLRFRFTSYMGEFHPADRKVVVEFCPTDLKVLTEAQQLKLKKLAGSRYNPEKDLVRVSCERYEHQAQNKRYLGDLVDKMITMAKDPTDMFEDIPLDTRHHIFKAKPKFPVEWRMNEERRAELEDQRKKALLLDESKRMNGTLVDGVRSIQEAFVTFPEPVASLQPAAARKGTSRSGKSQARVMR
;
A
#
# COMPACT_ATOMS: atom_id res chain seq x y z
N MET A 1 -14.34 44.89 20.18
CA MET A 1 -13.88 44.01 21.28
C MET A 1 -13.75 42.60 20.74
N ALA A 2 -12.52 42.24 20.35
CA ALA A 2 -11.73 41.13 20.91
C ALA A 2 -12.22 39.74 20.41
N SER A 3 -11.66 39.15 19.35
CA SER A 3 -10.39 38.40 19.28
C SER A 3 -10.30 37.22 20.25
N ALA A 4 -10.30 35.98 19.72
CA ALA A 4 -9.60 34.83 20.31
C ALA A 4 -9.43 33.71 19.27
N VAL A 5 -8.50 33.90 18.33
CA VAL A 5 -7.92 32.81 17.52
C VAL A 5 -6.83 32.18 18.37
N ASN A 6 -7.10 31.00 18.94
CA ASN A 6 -6.11 30.23 19.69
C ASN A 6 -5.29 29.33 18.76
N SER A 7 -4.15 29.89 18.33
CA SER A 7 -2.81 29.32 18.45
C SER A 7 -2.62 27.80 18.31
N LEU A 8 -2.58 27.30 17.06
CA LEU A 8 -1.84 26.07 16.75
C LEU A 8 -0.36 26.41 16.53
N ARG A 9 0.43 26.32 17.60
CA ARG A 9 1.90 26.34 17.54
C ARG A 9 2.42 24.99 17.07
N LEU A 10 2.67 24.85 15.76
CA LEU A 10 3.49 23.77 15.20
C LEU A 10 4.96 24.20 15.21
N CYS A 11 5.71 23.72 16.19
CA CYS A 11 7.16 23.84 16.26
C CYS A 11 7.82 22.93 15.21
N LEU A 12 8.10 23.44 14.02
CA LEU A 12 8.98 22.80 13.05
C LEU A 12 10.44 23.09 13.43
N ARG A 13 11.07 22.13 14.12
CA ARG A 13 12.53 22.08 14.26
C ARG A 13 13.13 21.58 12.94
N THR A 14 13.75 22.48 12.18
CA THR A 14 14.57 22.14 11.02
C THR A 14 15.99 21.80 11.47
N THR A 15 16.24 20.53 11.76
CA THR A 15 17.60 19.97 11.75
C THR A 15 17.56 18.54 11.23
N ARG A 16 17.78 18.38 9.92
CA ARG A 16 18.33 17.15 9.36
C ARG A 16 19.45 17.53 8.41
N GLN A 17 20.68 17.35 8.90
CA GLN A 17 21.83 17.14 8.05
C GLN A 17 21.50 15.97 7.13
N LEU A 18 21.31 16.25 5.85
CA LEU A 18 21.32 15.21 4.84
C LEU A 18 22.78 14.80 4.65
N GLN A 19 23.10 13.57 5.05
CA GLN A 19 24.29 12.92 4.54
C GLN A 19 24.16 12.86 3.02
N CYS A 20 25.16 13.39 2.32
CA CYS A 20 25.37 13.17 0.90
C CYS A 20 25.46 11.65 0.65
N LEU A 21 24.34 11.05 0.25
CA LEU A 21 24.36 9.75 -0.39
C LEU A 21 24.96 9.98 -1.78
N ARG A 22 26.17 9.46 -1.99
CA ARG A 22 26.70 9.27 -3.34
C ARG A 22 25.63 8.52 -4.14
N VAL A 23 25.10 9.17 -5.17
CA VAL A 23 24.32 8.52 -6.21
C VAL A 23 25.28 7.54 -6.90
N ALA A 24 25.30 6.30 -6.41
CA ALA A 24 25.78 5.20 -7.22
C ALA A 24 24.77 5.08 -8.36
N GLN A 25 25.24 5.36 -9.59
CA GLN A 25 24.46 5.14 -10.80
C GLN A 25 23.93 3.70 -10.78
N LEU A 26 22.63 3.54 -10.54
CA LEU A 26 21.94 2.29 -10.75
C LEU A 26 21.92 2.05 -12.26
N GLN A 27 22.84 1.21 -12.73
CA GLN A 27 22.73 0.66 -14.08
C GLN A 27 21.41 -0.09 -14.20
N PRO A 28 20.65 0.07 -15.29
CA PRO A 28 19.46 -0.75 -15.53
C PRO A 28 19.86 -2.24 -15.56
N PRO A 29 18.98 -3.16 -15.14
CA PRO A 29 19.30 -4.58 -15.14
C PRO A 29 19.61 -5.01 -16.57
N ARG A 30 20.88 -5.34 -16.82
CA ARG A 30 21.30 -5.98 -18.07
C ARG A 30 20.51 -7.28 -18.19
N SER A 31 19.60 -7.35 -19.16
CA SER A 31 18.94 -8.61 -19.51
C SER A 31 20.05 -9.61 -19.84
N ARG A 32 20.25 -10.62 -18.98
CA ARG A 32 21.14 -11.73 -19.28
C ARG A 32 20.44 -12.55 -20.35
N ARG A 33 20.75 -12.27 -21.63
CA ARG A 33 20.42 -13.17 -22.72
C ARG A 33 21.14 -14.50 -22.47
N THR A 34 20.38 -15.56 -22.71
CA THR A 34 20.82 -16.95 -22.72
C THR A 34 22.03 -17.14 -23.65
N LEU A 35 22.99 -17.90 -23.16
CA LEU A 35 24.20 -18.43 -23.80
C LEU A 35 24.17 -18.38 -25.34
N SER A 36 24.86 -17.40 -25.93
CA SER A 36 25.27 -17.40 -27.33
C SER A 36 26.79 -17.54 -27.38
N THR A 37 27.29 -18.47 -28.19
CA THR A 37 28.73 -18.80 -28.31
C THR A 37 29.43 -18.02 -29.44
N THR A 38 28.83 -16.96 -29.96
CA THR A 38 29.46 -16.12 -30.98
C THR A 38 30.26 -14.98 -30.33
N PRO A 39 31.55 -14.78 -30.71
CA PRO A 39 32.36 -13.70 -30.15
C PRO A 39 31.77 -12.32 -30.51
N ILE A 40 31.79 -11.40 -29.54
CA ILE A 40 31.42 -10.00 -29.72
C ILE A 40 32.43 -9.35 -30.68
N ARG A 41 31.97 -8.98 -31.88
CA ARG A 41 32.67 -8.02 -32.73
C ARG A 41 32.31 -6.61 -32.25
N TRP A 42 33.33 -5.79 -32.01
CA TRP A 42 33.16 -4.35 -31.90
C TRP A 42 32.86 -3.84 -33.32
N ALA A 43 31.86 -2.97 -33.47
CA ALA A 43 31.55 -2.37 -34.77
C ALA A 43 32.81 -1.66 -35.30
N GLU A 44 33.24 -2.04 -36.50
CA GLU A 44 34.20 -1.26 -37.28
C GLU A 44 33.59 0.12 -37.50
N LYS A 45 34.44 1.15 -37.51
CA LYS A 45 34.01 2.54 -37.69
C LYS A 45 33.21 2.63 -38.99
N ASP A 46 31.89 2.73 -38.87
CA ASP A 46 30.97 2.84 -40.00
C ASP A 46 31.47 3.99 -40.89
N SER A 47 32.03 3.64 -42.05
CA SER A 47 32.00 4.54 -43.18
C SER A 47 30.53 4.73 -43.47
N ALA A 48 30.04 5.96 -43.30
CA ALA A 48 28.67 6.30 -43.68
C ALA A 48 28.51 5.97 -45.17
N GLU A 49 27.99 4.78 -45.44
CA GLU A 49 27.56 4.33 -46.76
C GLU A 49 26.25 5.07 -47.02
N ASP A 50 26.36 6.16 -47.76
CA ASP A 50 25.21 6.88 -48.29
C ASP A 50 24.64 6.06 -49.47
N GLU A 51 24.07 4.89 -49.16
CA GLU A 51 23.26 4.11 -50.09
C GLU A 51 21.83 4.69 -50.12
N GLY A 52 21.72 5.92 -50.64
CA GLY A 52 20.46 6.50 -51.04
C GLY A 52 20.11 6.10 -52.47
N ASP A 53 19.17 5.17 -52.64
CA ASP A 53 18.59 4.87 -53.96
C ASP A 53 17.72 6.05 -54.43
N GLU A 54 18.32 7.05 -55.09
CA GLU A 54 17.59 8.11 -55.78
C GLU A 54 16.99 7.58 -57.09
N GLU A 55 15.85 6.87 -57.02
CA GLU A 55 15.22 6.27 -58.20
C GLU A 55 14.71 7.28 -59.26
N GLN A 56 14.67 8.58 -58.97
CA GLN A 56 14.24 9.60 -59.94
C GLN A 56 15.06 10.90 -59.87
N THR A 57 16.17 10.94 -60.61
CA THR A 57 17.05 12.11 -60.72
C THR A 57 16.58 13.17 -61.72
N LYS A 58 15.56 12.86 -62.54
CA LYS A 58 15.11 13.70 -63.67
C LYS A 58 13.73 14.30 -63.44
N ASN A 59 13.67 15.63 -63.36
CA ASN A 59 12.41 16.39 -63.33
C ASN A 59 11.84 16.57 -64.74
N TYR A 60 10.86 15.75 -65.13
CA TYR A 60 10.14 15.94 -66.39
C TYR A 60 9.10 17.06 -66.28
N SER A 61 9.04 17.93 -67.29
CA SER A 61 8.01 18.97 -67.43
C SER A 61 6.67 18.41 -67.88
N ASP A 62 6.73 17.41 -68.78
CA ASP A 62 5.59 16.83 -69.47
C ASP A 62 5.62 15.30 -69.37
N PHE A 63 4.42 14.69 -69.34
CA PHE A 63 4.27 13.24 -69.21
C PHE A 63 4.86 12.47 -70.41
N GLY A 64 4.78 13.04 -71.61
CA GLY A 64 5.35 12.44 -72.82
C GLY A 64 6.87 12.29 -72.75
N ASN A 65 7.60 13.27 -72.21
CA ASN A 65 9.06 13.20 -72.10
C ASN A 65 9.50 12.13 -71.08
N ALA A 66 8.70 11.91 -70.02
CA ALA A 66 8.94 10.84 -69.06
C ALA A 66 8.78 9.45 -69.72
N LEU A 67 7.74 9.25 -70.53
CA LEU A 67 7.48 7.98 -71.23
C LEU A 67 8.55 7.65 -72.28
N VAL A 68 9.06 8.66 -73.00
CA VAL A 68 10.17 8.49 -73.97
C VAL A 68 11.45 8.00 -73.28
N ASP A 69 11.78 8.57 -72.12
CA ASP A 69 12.97 8.16 -71.38
C ASP A 69 12.78 6.76 -70.77
N LEU A 70 11.61 6.44 -70.21
CA LEU A 70 11.28 5.10 -69.70
C LEU A 70 11.32 4.02 -70.79
N GLN A 71 10.91 4.34 -72.03
CA GLN A 71 10.99 3.42 -73.17
C GLN A 71 12.43 3.10 -73.57
N ARG A 72 13.35 4.05 -73.38
CA ARG A 72 14.78 3.91 -73.70
C ARG A 72 15.56 3.21 -72.59
N ASP A 73 15.05 3.24 -71.36
CA ASP A 73 15.72 2.67 -70.21
C ASP A 73 15.83 1.14 -70.31
N ARG A 74 17.07 0.66 -70.14
CA ARG A 74 17.41 -0.78 -70.26
C ARG A 74 16.94 -1.63 -69.09
N LYS A 75 16.49 -0.99 -68.00
CA LYS A 75 16.07 -1.65 -66.76
C LYS A 75 14.71 -2.37 -66.89
N TYR A 76 13.83 -1.90 -67.77
CA TYR A 76 12.47 -2.45 -67.94
C TYR A 76 12.43 -3.63 -68.92
N THR A 77 11.47 -4.54 -68.72
CA THR A 77 11.23 -5.71 -69.58
C THR A 77 10.58 -5.32 -70.92
N GLU A 78 10.65 -6.20 -71.92
CA GLU A 78 10.10 -5.92 -73.27
C GLU A 78 8.58 -5.72 -73.29
N GLU A 79 7.85 -6.32 -72.34
CA GLU A 79 6.41 -6.19 -72.20
C GLU A 79 6.03 -4.82 -71.62
N GLU A 80 6.75 -4.36 -70.61
CA GLU A 80 6.57 -3.02 -70.01
C GLU A 80 6.93 -1.91 -71.01
N ARG A 81 7.98 -2.09 -71.81
CA ARG A 81 8.32 -1.13 -72.88
C ARG A 81 7.25 -1.03 -73.95
N LYS A 82 6.55 -2.13 -74.26
CA LYS A 82 5.38 -2.10 -75.16
C LYS A 82 4.23 -1.31 -74.54
N GLN A 83 3.98 -1.46 -73.24
CA GLN A 83 2.98 -0.66 -72.53
C GLN A 83 3.32 0.84 -72.54
N PHE A 84 4.56 1.24 -72.22
CA PHE A 84 4.97 2.64 -72.33
C PHE A 84 4.84 3.19 -73.75
N SER A 85 5.10 2.37 -74.78
CA SER A 85 4.89 2.78 -76.17
C SER A 85 3.41 2.96 -76.53
N GLN A 86 2.52 2.15 -75.94
CA GLN A 86 1.06 2.31 -76.09
C GLN A 86 0.59 3.57 -75.36
N ASP A 87 1.07 3.84 -74.15
CA ASP A 87 0.74 5.05 -73.39
C ASP A 87 1.25 6.32 -74.08
N LEU A 88 2.42 6.25 -74.72
CA LEU A 88 2.95 7.34 -75.54
C LEU A 88 2.07 7.60 -76.77
N GLN A 89 1.60 6.55 -77.45
CA GLN A 89 0.65 6.69 -78.55
C GLN A 89 -0.68 7.28 -78.09
N LEU A 90 -1.18 6.87 -76.92
CA LEU A 90 -2.39 7.44 -76.32
C LEU A 90 -2.18 8.92 -75.95
N TRP A 91 -1.03 9.26 -75.38
CA TRP A 91 -0.63 10.65 -75.09
C TRP A 91 -0.56 11.49 -76.37
N GLU A 92 0.04 10.95 -77.44
CA GLU A 92 0.14 11.58 -78.76
C GLU A 92 -1.19 11.63 -79.53
N ALA A 93 -2.19 10.83 -79.13
CA ALA A 93 -3.55 10.88 -79.66
C ALA A 93 -4.43 11.94 -78.97
N LEU A 94 -4.09 12.39 -77.75
CA LEU A 94 -4.82 13.45 -77.05
C LEU A 94 -4.71 14.79 -77.78
N THR A 95 -5.70 15.67 -77.63
CA THR A 95 -5.64 17.00 -78.22
C THR A 95 -4.55 17.86 -77.53
N PRO A 96 -3.92 18.83 -78.23
CA PRO A 96 -2.94 19.73 -77.60
C PRO A 96 -3.49 20.45 -76.36
N ALA A 97 -4.77 20.84 -76.38
CA ALA A 97 -5.45 21.49 -75.27
C ALA A 97 -5.56 20.61 -74.01
N GLU A 98 -5.78 19.30 -74.17
CA GLU A 98 -5.84 18.36 -73.04
C GLU A 98 -4.46 18.12 -72.42
N ARG A 99 -3.40 18.06 -73.25
CA ARG A 99 -2.01 17.95 -72.79
C ARG A 99 -1.60 19.19 -72.02
N ASP A 100 -1.86 20.37 -72.57
CA ASP A 100 -1.61 21.66 -71.91
C ASP A 100 -2.41 21.77 -70.59
N GLY A 101 -3.61 21.20 -70.54
CA GLY A 101 -4.40 21.09 -69.32
C GLY A 101 -3.73 20.21 -68.25
N MET A 102 -3.17 19.06 -68.63
CA MET A 102 -2.47 18.17 -67.71
C MET A 102 -1.13 18.76 -67.22
N THR A 103 -0.36 19.40 -68.10
CA THR A 103 0.90 20.07 -67.73
C THR A 103 0.64 21.29 -66.86
N ALA A 104 -0.42 22.07 -67.15
CA ALA A 104 -0.86 23.17 -66.30
C ALA A 104 -1.27 22.69 -64.90
N ARG A 105 -1.92 21.52 -64.77
CA ARG A 105 -2.23 20.90 -63.47
C ARG A 105 -0.98 20.49 -62.71
N ILE A 106 0.01 19.87 -63.36
CA ILE A 106 1.29 19.53 -62.72
C ILE A 106 2.00 20.82 -62.25
N LYS A 107 1.97 21.87 -63.07
CA LYS A 107 2.54 23.18 -62.73
C LYS A 107 1.81 23.85 -61.57
N SER A 108 0.48 23.76 -61.50
CA SER A 108 -0.30 24.29 -60.39
C SER A 108 -0.02 23.53 -59.09
N ILE A 109 0.15 22.20 -59.16
CA ILE A 109 0.55 21.37 -58.01
C ILE A 109 1.97 21.73 -57.55
N LYS A 110 2.93 21.86 -58.47
CA LYS A 110 4.29 22.31 -58.16
C LYS A 110 4.29 23.71 -57.53
N ALA A 111 3.46 24.64 -58.01
CA ALA A 111 3.32 25.97 -57.44
C ALA A 111 2.69 25.93 -56.03
N ALA A 112 1.69 25.07 -55.79
CA ALA A 112 1.05 24.91 -54.48
C ALA A 112 1.96 24.25 -53.43
N THR A 113 2.84 23.34 -53.85
CA THR A 113 3.82 22.65 -52.98
C THR A 113 5.11 23.44 -52.78
N ALA A 114 5.38 24.44 -53.61
CA ALA A 114 6.55 25.31 -53.48
C ALA A 114 6.77 25.90 -52.07
N PRO A 115 5.77 26.41 -51.32
CA PRO A 115 6.00 26.92 -49.96
C PRO A 115 6.47 25.87 -48.97
N LEU A 116 6.07 24.60 -49.11
CA LEU A 116 6.49 23.51 -48.23
C LEU A 116 7.98 23.16 -48.41
N LYS A 117 8.53 23.37 -49.61
CA LYS A 117 9.93 23.06 -49.95
C LYS A 117 10.88 24.25 -49.78
N ARG A 118 10.37 25.43 -49.42
CA ARG A 118 11.21 26.61 -49.23
C ARG A 118 11.84 26.53 -47.85
N PRO A 119 13.18 26.44 -47.73
CA PRO A 119 13.81 26.46 -46.43
C PRO A 119 13.54 27.83 -45.79
N ALA A 120 12.96 27.82 -44.59
CA ALA A 120 12.76 29.04 -43.83
C ALA A 120 14.11 29.53 -43.30
N THR A 121 14.31 30.86 -43.29
CA THR A 121 15.52 31.44 -42.73
C THR A 121 15.38 31.58 -41.23
N LYS A 122 16.36 31.07 -40.47
CA LYS A 122 16.44 31.25 -39.02
C LYS A 122 16.42 32.73 -38.63
N LYS A 123 15.70 33.05 -37.56
CA LYS A 123 15.76 34.38 -36.93
C LYS A 123 17.08 34.55 -36.17
N LYS A 124 17.53 35.81 -36.03
CA LYS A 124 18.78 36.14 -35.33
C LYS A 124 18.75 35.85 -33.82
N ASN A 125 17.57 35.90 -33.20
CA ASN A 125 17.35 35.63 -31.78
C ASN A 125 16.42 34.42 -31.62
N SER A 126 16.65 33.37 -32.41
CA SER A 126 15.86 32.15 -32.32
C SER A 126 16.26 31.35 -31.09
N PHE A 127 15.30 30.89 -30.29
CA PHE A 127 15.56 30.03 -29.13
C PHE A 127 15.50 28.55 -29.55
N TRP A 128 14.49 28.17 -30.32
CA TRP A 128 14.29 26.77 -30.74
C TRP A 128 15.18 26.36 -31.92
N ASN A 129 15.51 27.27 -32.85
CA ASN A 129 16.24 26.94 -34.07
C ASN A 129 17.74 27.29 -34.03
N GLU A 130 18.32 27.61 -32.87
CA GLU A 130 19.72 28.07 -32.75
C GLU A 130 20.70 27.03 -33.33
N GLU A 131 20.65 25.80 -32.84
CA GLU A 131 21.54 24.69 -33.25
C GLU A 131 20.88 23.71 -34.23
N GLU A 132 19.65 23.98 -34.67
CA GLU A 132 18.91 23.02 -35.51
C GLU A 132 19.53 22.89 -36.90
N HIS A 133 19.95 21.68 -37.28
CA HIS A 133 20.59 21.41 -38.56
C HIS A 133 19.58 21.01 -39.64
N ASP A 134 18.44 20.46 -39.22
CA ASP A 134 17.37 20.08 -40.13
C ASP A 134 16.59 21.32 -40.60
N THR A 135 16.68 21.64 -41.90
CA THR A 135 16.00 22.80 -42.47
C THR A 135 14.49 22.67 -42.56
N ASP A 136 13.97 21.44 -42.44
CA ASP A 136 12.54 21.16 -42.58
C ASP A 136 11.77 21.51 -41.29
N LEU A 137 12.45 21.48 -40.13
CA LEU A 137 11.87 21.82 -38.83
C LEU A 137 11.94 23.32 -38.52
N ILE A 138 12.75 24.09 -39.27
CA ILE A 138 12.89 25.53 -39.06
C ILE A 138 11.60 26.22 -39.50
N THR A 139 10.89 26.79 -38.53
CA THR A 139 9.69 27.61 -38.76
C THR A 139 9.97 29.09 -38.52
N ASN A 140 8.92 29.91 -38.61
CA ASN A 140 9.01 31.32 -38.31
C ASN A 140 9.08 31.61 -36.79
N GLU A 141 8.85 30.66 -35.89
CA GLU A 141 8.93 30.86 -34.43
C GLU A 141 8.15 32.11 -33.96
N VAL A 142 6.87 32.21 -34.33
CA VAL A 142 5.98 33.31 -33.91
C VAL A 142 4.76 32.67 -33.25
N GLY A 143 4.56 32.96 -31.97
CA GLY A 143 3.43 32.46 -31.18
C GLY A 143 3.56 31.00 -30.75
N GLU A 144 4.76 30.42 -30.79
CA GLU A 144 5.01 29.04 -30.35
C GLU A 144 5.16 28.93 -28.82
N ASP A 145 5.54 30.02 -28.16
CA ASP A 145 5.72 30.13 -26.70
C ASP A 145 4.66 31.01 -26.02
N ASP A 146 3.70 31.52 -26.78
CA ASP A 146 2.58 32.28 -26.25
C ASP A 146 1.69 31.36 -25.40
N PHE A 147 1.42 31.75 -24.16
CA PHE A 147 0.55 31.00 -23.26
C PHE A 147 -0.91 31.47 -23.43
N GLU A 148 -1.74 30.64 -24.07
CA GLU A 148 -3.15 30.94 -24.36
C GLU A 148 -4.12 30.63 -23.19
N GLU A 149 -3.59 30.32 -22.00
CA GLU A 149 -4.39 29.94 -20.81
C GLU A 149 -5.25 28.67 -21.02
N ASP A 150 -4.86 27.80 -21.95
CA ASP A 150 -5.55 26.57 -22.33
C ASP A 150 -5.06 25.32 -21.58
N ASP A 151 -3.94 25.42 -20.87
CA ASP A 151 -3.40 24.34 -20.04
C ASP A 151 -3.24 24.71 -18.56
N ILE A 152 -3.31 23.70 -17.71
CA ILE A 152 -3.08 23.81 -16.27
C ILE A 152 -1.71 23.23 -15.91
N VAL A 153 -1.17 23.65 -14.76
CA VAL A 153 0.08 23.11 -14.24
C VAL A 153 0.00 21.59 -13.98
N SER A 154 1.12 20.89 -14.01
CA SER A 154 1.16 19.42 -13.85
C SER A 154 0.55 18.92 -12.52
N LEU A 155 0.65 19.69 -11.44
CA LEU A 155 -0.02 19.39 -10.17
C LEU A 155 -1.55 19.48 -10.30
N GLY A 156 -2.04 20.41 -11.13
CA GLY A 156 -3.45 20.55 -11.47
C GLY A 156 -3.95 19.35 -12.28
N HIS A 157 -3.18 18.87 -13.25
CA HIS A 157 -3.48 17.63 -13.98
C HIS A 157 -3.58 16.42 -13.05
N GLY A 158 -2.68 16.30 -12.07
CA GLY A 158 -2.77 15.24 -11.05
C GLY A 158 -4.11 15.27 -10.30
N LYS A 159 -4.63 16.46 -9.97
CA LYS A 159 -5.93 16.59 -9.31
C LYS A 159 -7.12 16.34 -10.25
N LEU A 160 -6.99 16.73 -11.51
CA LEU A 160 -7.97 16.47 -12.55
C LEU A 160 -8.11 14.96 -12.80
N GLU A 161 -7.00 14.23 -12.83
CA GLU A 161 -7.01 12.78 -13.03
C GLU A 161 -7.61 12.05 -11.82
N GLU A 162 -7.28 12.43 -10.60
CA GLU A 162 -7.95 11.93 -9.38
C GLU A 162 -9.48 12.11 -9.48
N HIS A 163 -9.94 13.25 -10.00
CA HIS A 163 -11.37 13.48 -10.19
C HIS A 163 -11.99 12.59 -11.29
N ARG A 164 -11.23 12.24 -12.33
CA ARG A 164 -11.66 11.27 -13.36
C ARG A 164 -11.80 9.87 -12.77
N GLU A 165 -10.85 9.44 -11.93
CA GLU A 165 -10.92 8.17 -11.19
C GLU A 165 -12.15 8.15 -10.26
N HIS A 166 -12.40 9.22 -9.51
CA HIS A 166 -13.60 9.31 -8.66
C HIS A 166 -14.90 9.17 -9.47
N ARG A 167 -14.97 9.78 -10.65
CA ARG A 167 -16.12 9.66 -11.55
C ARG A 167 -16.26 8.25 -12.13
N GLU A 168 -15.14 7.58 -12.38
CA GLU A 168 -15.13 6.18 -12.79
C GLU A 168 -15.72 5.28 -11.70
N TYR A 169 -15.21 5.38 -10.46
CA TYR A 169 -15.77 4.62 -9.33
C TYR A 169 -17.24 4.96 -9.06
N ALA A 170 -17.65 6.22 -9.19
CA ALA A 170 -19.05 6.62 -9.08
C ALA A 170 -19.91 5.97 -10.18
N ARG A 171 -19.40 5.88 -11.41
CA ARG A 171 -20.07 5.17 -12.51
C ARG A 171 -20.22 3.67 -12.20
N LEU A 172 -19.16 3.02 -11.73
CA LEU A 172 -19.20 1.62 -11.32
C LEU A 172 -20.22 1.40 -10.18
N ALA A 173 -20.26 2.29 -9.20
CA ALA A 173 -21.19 2.23 -8.08
C ALA A 173 -22.66 2.36 -8.50
N VAL A 174 -22.96 3.21 -9.49
CA VAL A 174 -24.33 3.43 -9.96
C VAL A 174 -24.79 2.33 -10.92
N TRP A 175 -23.93 1.90 -11.84
CA TRP A 175 -24.34 1.02 -12.94
C TRP A 175 -23.98 -0.45 -12.73
N GLU A 176 -22.84 -0.75 -12.10
CA GLU A 176 -22.35 -2.12 -11.96
C GLU A 176 -22.65 -2.72 -10.58
N MET A 177 -22.45 -1.98 -9.49
CA MET A 177 -22.69 -2.51 -8.14
C MET A 177 -24.12 -3.05 -7.94
N PRO A 178 -25.20 -2.43 -8.46
CA PRO A 178 -26.53 -3.01 -8.34
C PRO A 178 -26.66 -4.37 -9.05
N LEU A 179 -25.86 -4.64 -10.08
CA LEU A 179 -25.84 -5.93 -10.77
C LEU A 179 -25.25 -7.05 -9.88
N LEU A 180 -24.36 -6.71 -8.93
CA LEU A 180 -23.81 -7.68 -7.97
C LEU A 180 -24.89 -8.28 -7.07
N SER A 181 -25.97 -7.54 -6.81
CA SER A 181 -27.11 -8.05 -6.01
C SER A 181 -27.75 -9.30 -6.61
N LYS A 182 -27.69 -9.47 -7.94
CA LYS A 182 -28.19 -10.66 -8.65
C LYS A 182 -27.40 -11.93 -8.33
N PHE A 183 -26.14 -11.80 -7.92
CA PHE A 183 -25.25 -12.91 -7.58
C PHE A 183 -25.10 -13.11 -6.07
N ALA A 184 -25.71 -12.24 -5.26
CA ALA A 184 -25.66 -12.34 -3.81
C ALA A 184 -26.41 -13.58 -3.32
N LYS A 185 -25.76 -14.33 -2.41
CA LYS A 185 -26.37 -15.47 -1.72
C LYS A 185 -26.69 -15.06 -0.29
N LYS A 186 -27.85 -15.49 0.23
CA LYS A 186 -28.20 -15.26 1.63
C LYS A 186 -27.23 -16.04 2.53
N PHE A 187 -26.84 -15.44 3.64
CA PHE A 187 -26.02 -16.12 4.63
C PHE A 187 -26.87 -17.16 5.37
N GLU A 188 -26.46 -18.42 5.27
CA GLU A 188 -27.03 -19.53 6.04
C GLU A 188 -26.07 -19.85 7.18
N PRO A 189 -26.53 -19.81 8.46
CA PRO A 189 -25.68 -20.16 9.57
C PRO A 189 -25.27 -21.64 9.48
N PRO A 190 -24.05 -22.00 9.95
CA PRO A 190 -23.58 -23.37 9.91
C PRO A 190 -24.47 -24.29 10.74
N THR A 191 -24.65 -25.51 10.25
CA THR A 191 -25.41 -26.56 10.94
C THR A 191 -24.64 -27.12 12.13
N GLN A 192 -25.29 -27.93 12.98
CA GLN A 192 -24.63 -28.55 14.14
C GLN A 192 -23.55 -29.56 13.75
N ASP A 193 -23.57 -30.08 12.51
CA ASP A 193 -22.58 -31.02 11.99
C ASP A 193 -21.31 -30.30 11.50
N GLU A 194 -21.41 -29.01 11.20
CA GLU A 194 -20.31 -28.15 10.72
C GLU A 194 -19.46 -27.60 11.88
N VAL A 195 -18.84 -28.50 12.64
CA VAL A 195 -18.10 -28.19 13.87
C VAL A 195 -16.71 -27.58 13.64
N LEU A 196 -16.16 -27.67 12.42
CA LEU A 196 -14.79 -27.25 12.11
C LEU A 196 -14.77 -25.87 11.46
N ARG A 197 -14.00 -24.94 12.04
CA ARG A 197 -13.75 -23.63 11.48
C ARG A 197 -12.36 -23.54 10.86
N PHE A 198 -12.30 -23.54 9.53
CA PHE A 198 -11.05 -23.30 8.80
C PHE A 198 -10.83 -21.81 8.52
N ARG A 199 -9.59 -21.36 8.64
CA ARG A 199 -9.13 -20.02 8.25
C ARG A 199 -8.03 -20.11 7.20
N PHE A 200 -8.25 -19.43 6.09
CA PHE A 200 -7.30 -19.26 4.98
C PHE A 200 -6.79 -17.81 4.98
N THR A 201 -5.58 -17.61 4.47
CA THR A 201 -4.99 -16.26 4.32
C THR A 201 -4.66 -16.05 2.84
N SER A 202 -5.03 -14.89 2.29
CA SER A 202 -4.75 -14.51 0.90
C SER A 202 -4.31 -13.05 0.87
N TYR A 203 -3.35 -12.74 0.00
CA TYR A 203 -2.74 -11.40 -0.16
C TYR A 203 -3.14 -10.73 -1.49
N MET A 204 -4.28 -11.14 -2.07
CA MET A 204 -4.95 -10.48 -3.21
C MET A 204 -4.01 -9.98 -4.33
N GLY A 205 -3.28 -10.90 -4.95
CA GLY A 205 -2.38 -10.62 -6.08
C GLY A 205 -0.89 -10.74 -5.74
N GLU A 206 -0.53 -10.74 -4.46
CA GLU A 206 0.83 -10.97 -4.01
C GLU A 206 1.11 -12.43 -3.66
N PHE A 207 2.32 -12.90 -3.95
CA PHE A 207 2.82 -14.19 -3.49
C PHE A 207 3.54 -14.02 -2.16
N HIS A 208 2.94 -14.50 -1.07
CA HIS A 208 3.51 -14.38 0.26
C HIS A 208 3.57 -15.75 0.94
N PRO A 209 4.73 -16.20 1.48
CA PRO A 209 4.90 -17.58 1.98
C PRO A 209 3.98 -17.99 3.15
N ALA A 210 3.29 -17.02 3.77
CA ALA A 210 2.28 -17.29 4.81
C ALA A 210 0.88 -17.59 4.24
N ASP A 211 0.64 -17.39 2.94
CA ASP A 211 -0.64 -17.71 2.32
C ASP A 211 -0.96 -19.20 2.40
N ARG A 212 0.04 -20.09 2.30
CA ARG A 212 -0.15 -21.55 2.36
C ARG A 212 -0.65 -22.05 3.71
N LYS A 213 -0.49 -21.27 4.78
CA LYS A 213 -0.87 -21.64 6.14
C LYS A 213 -2.39 -21.74 6.28
N VAL A 214 -2.85 -22.89 6.76
CA VAL A 214 -4.25 -23.12 7.12
C VAL A 214 -4.36 -23.30 8.63
N VAL A 215 -5.39 -22.72 9.24
CA VAL A 215 -5.70 -22.89 10.67
C VAL A 215 -7.07 -23.55 10.79
N VAL A 216 -7.17 -24.55 11.66
CA VAL A 216 -8.44 -25.16 12.07
C VAL A 216 -8.68 -24.87 13.54
N GLU A 217 -9.91 -24.48 13.85
CA GLU A 217 -10.41 -24.27 15.21
C GLU A 217 -11.68 -25.11 15.39
N PHE A 218 -11.77 -25.84 16.49
CA PHE A 218 -12.97 -26.61 16.84
C PHE A 218 -13.10 -26.74 18.35
N CYS A 219 -14.33 -26.93 18.81
CA CYS A 219 -14.64 -27.14 20.22
C CYS A 219 -14.75 -28.65 20.52
N PRO A 220 -14.11 -29.18 21.57
CA PRO A 220 -14.29 -30.57 21.98
C PRO A 220 -15.74 -30.92 22.35
N THR A 221 -16.51 -29.95 22.84
CA THR A 221 -17.92 -30.18 23.26
C THR A 221 -18.89 -30.26 22.10
N ASP A 222 -18.57 -29.63 20.95
CA ASP A 222 -19.40 -29.70 19.74
C ASP A 222 -19.34 -31.09 19.09
N LEU A 223 -18.29 -31.87 19.40
CA LEU A 223 -18.14 -33.26 18.97
C LEU A 223 -19.04 -34.20 19.80
N LYS A 224 -20.36 -34.15 19.56
CA LYS A 224 -21.38 -34.95 20.28
C LYS A 224 -21.20 -36.47 20.17
N VAL A 225 -20.33 -36.93 19.27
CA VAL A 225 -19.98 -38.35 19.11
C VAL A 225 -19.09 -38.85 20.27
N LEU A 226 -18.47 -37.95 21.05
CA LEU A 226 -17.56 -38.29 22.14
C LEU A 226 -18.22 -38.16 23.51
N THR A 227 -18.01 -39.16 24.37
CA THR A 227 -18.39 -39.13 25.79
C THR A 227 -17.52 -38.13 26.57
N GLU A 228 -17.97 -37.62 27.72
CA GLU A 228 -17.21 -36.67 28.55
C GLU A 228 -15.77 -37.14 28.87
N ALA A 229 -15.58 -38.42 29.20
CA ALA A 229 -14.25 -39.00 29.42
C ALA A 229 -13.36 -38.93 28.17
N GLN A 230 -13.94 -39.20 26.99
CA GLN A 230 -13.24 -39.12 25.70
C GLN A 230 -12.96 -37.67 25.30
N GLN A 231 -13.85 -36.73 25.63
CA GLN A 231 -13.62 -35.29 25.43
C GLN A 231 -12.48 -34.80 26.32
N LEU A 232 -12.41 -35.23 27.58
CA LEU A 232 -11.28 -34.92 28.47
C LEU A 232 -9.98 -35.52 27.94
N LYS A 233 -10.00 -36.75 27.43
CA LYS A 233 -8.86 -37.36 26.74
C LYS A 233 -8.43 -36.54 25.52
N LEU A 234 -9.36 -36.08 24.70
CA LEU A 234 -9.08 -35.22 23.54
C LEU A 234 -8.43 -33.89 23.96
N LYS A 235 -8.91 -33.26 25.04
CA LYS A 235 -8.32 -32.04 25.62
C LYS A 235 -6.87 -32.28 26.06
N LYS A 236 -6.59 -33.44 26.68
CA LYS A 236 -5.23 -33.85 27.08
C LYS A 236 -4.33 -34.10 25.86
N LEU A 237 -4.82 -34.80 24.83
CA LEU A 237 -4.08 -35.06 23.59
C LEU A 237 -3.74 -33.78 22.81
N ALA A 238 -4.62 -32.78 22.84
CA ALA A 238 -4.37 -31.49 22.21
C ALA A 238 -3.21 -30.72 22.88
N GLY A 239 -3.01 -30.91 24.18
CA GLY A 239 -1.95 -30.28 24.96
C GLY A 239 -2.01 -28.75 24.89
N SER A 240 -0.90 -28.11 24.51
CA SER A 240 -0.80 -26.65 24.43
C SER A 240 -1.69 -26.00 23.34
N ARG A 241 -2.27 -26.81 22.45
CA ARG A 241 -3.18 -26.34 21.38
C ARG A 241 -4.59 -26.09 21.90
N TYR A 242 -4.93 -26.65 23.06
CA TYR A 242 -6.21 -26.43 23.73
C TYR A 242 -6.18 -25.13 24.52
N ASN A 243 -7.24 -24.32 24.42
CA ASN A 243 -7.43 -23.12 25.23
C ASN A 243 -8.48 -23.39 26.33
N PRO A 244 -8.09 -23.46 27.62
CA PRO A 244 -9.02 -23.73 28.71
C PRO A 244 -10.07 -22.65 28.95
N GLU A 245 -9.82 -21.38 28.60
CA GLU A 245 -10.79 -20.29 28.82
C GLU A 245 -11.95 -20.30 27.82
N LYS A 246 -11.70 -20.72 26.58
CA LYS A 246 -12.68 -20.70 25.49
C LYS A 246 -13.20 -22.09 25.11
N ASP A 247 -12.61 -23.14 25.69
CA ASP A 247 -12.83 -24.54 25.30
C ASP A 247 -12.55 -24.79 23.80
N LEU A 248 -11.51 -24.17 23.24
CA LEU A 248 -11.19 -24.29 21.81
C LEU A 248 -9.85 -24.95 21.58
N VAL A 249 -9.80 -25.92 20.66
CA VAL A 249 -8.56 -26.48 20.14
C VAL A 249 -8.22 -25.75 18.84
N ARG A 250 -7.03 -25.14 18.80
CA ARG A 250 -6.53 -24.44 17.61
C ARG A 250 -5.26 -25.07 17.09
N VAL A 251 -5.30 -25.53 15.83
CA VAL A 251 -4.17 -26.18 15.17
C VAL A 251 -3.91 -25.51 13.82
N SER A 252 -2.65 -25.28 13.47
CA SER A 252 -2.28 -24.75 12.16
C SER A 252 -1.27 -25.64 11.45
N CYS A 253 -1.34 -25.67 10.13
CA CYS A 253 -0.38 -26.37 9.27
C CYS A 253 0.09 -25.46 8.14
N GLU A 254 1.40 -25.41 7.94
CA GLU A 254 2.09 -24.71 6.85
C GLU A 254 3.23 -25.56 6.27
N ARG A 255 3.14 -26.89 6.45
CA ARG A 255 4.19 -27.85 6.08
C ARG A 255 4.27 -28.09 4.58
N TYR A 256 3.13 -28.03 3.90
CA TYR A 256 3.00 -28.27 2.48
C TYR A 256 2.89 -26.96 1.70
N GLU A 257 3.19 -27.04 0.41
CA GLU A 257 3.21 -25.86 -0.46
C GLU A 257 1.82 -25.31 -0.74
N HIS A 258 0.83 -26.20 -0.94
CA HIS A 258 -0.53 -25.79 -1.28
C HIS A 258 -1.45 -25.77 -0.06
N GLN A 259 -2.29 -24.73 0.05
CA GLN A 259 -3.31 -24.61 1.09
C GLN A 259 -4.23 -25.84 1.16
N ALA A 260 -4.60 -26.41 0.01
CA ALA A 260 -5.44 -27.60 -0.07
C ALA A 260 -4.80 -28.83 0.62
N GLN A 261 -3.48 -29.01 0.47
CA GLN A 261 -2.73 -30.08 1.13
C GLN A 261 -2.66 -29.84 2.64
N ASN A 262 -2.39 -28.61 3.07
CA ASN A 262 -2.39 -28.23 4.49
C ASN A 262 -3.78 -28.42 5.13
N LYS A 263 -4.86 -28.08 4.43
CA LYS A 263 -6.25 -28.33 4.88
C LYS A 263 -6.53 -29.83 5.03
N ARG A 264 -6.17 -30.64 4.03
CA ARG A 264 -6.39 -32.09 4.05
C ARG A 264 -5.65 -32.73 5.23
N TYR A 265 -4.38 -32.38 5.42
CA TYR A 265 -3.60 -32.85 6.56
C TYR A 265 -4.25 -32.51 7.90
N LEU A 266 -4.82 -31.30 8.04
CA LEU A 266 -5.53 -30.91 9.25
C LEU A 266 -6.83 -31.72 9.45
N GLY A 267 -7.56 -32.05 8.38
CA GLY A 267 -8.70 -32.96 8.43
C GLY A 267 -8.30 -34.34 8.95
N ASP A 268 -7.31 -34.96 8.30
CA ASP A 268 -6.79 -36.28 8.69
C ASP A 268 -6.24 -36.28 10.14
N LEU A 269 -5.67 -35.16 10.59
CA LEU A 269 -5.18 -35.00 11.96
C LEU A 269 -6.31 -34.94 12.98
N VAL A 270 -7.39 -34.20 12.69
CA VAL A 270 -8.57 -34.13 13.54
C VAL A 270 -9.23 -35.50 13.64
N ASP A 271 -9.37 -36.22 12.52
CA ASP A 271 -9.89 -37.59 12.52
C ASP A 271 -9.04 -38.51 13.38
N LYS A 272 -7.71 -38.44 13.26
CA LYS A 272 -6.78 -39.18 14.14
C LYS A 272 -6.94 -38.80 15.61
N MET A 273 -7.13 -37.53 15.93
CA MET A 273 -7.37 -37.10 17.31
C MET A 273 -8.67 -37.69 17.86
N ILE A 274 -9.72 -37.76 17.03
CA ILE A 274 -11.01 -38.35 17.39
C ILE A 274 -10.89 -39.88 17.55
N THR A 275 -10.17 -40.58 16.67
CA THR A 275 -9.97 -42.03 16.80
C THR A 275 -9.20 -42.34 18.08
N MET A 276 -8.09 -41.63 18.33
CA MET A 276 -7.29 -41.81 19.55
C MET A 276 -8.10 -41.48 20.81
N ALA A 277 -9.01 -40.51 20.76
CA ALA A 277 -9.89 -40.19 21.88
C ALA A 277 -10.93 -41.29 22.15
N LYS A 278 -11.36 -42.03 21.12
CA LYS A 278 -12.32 -43.14 21.26
C LYS A 278 -11.68 -44.44 21.74
N ASP A 279 -10.37 -44.62 21.53
CA ASP A 279 -9.67 -45.84 21.91
C ASP A 279 -9.78 -46.10 23.42
N PRO A 280 -10.34 -47.25 23.85
CA PRO A 280 -10.60 -47.55 25.26
C PRO A 280 -9.39 -48.11 26.01
N THR A 281 -8.27 -48.33 25.32
CA THR A 281 -7.05 -48.94 25.89
C THR A 281 -6.45 -48.14 27.04
N ASP A 282 -6.46 -46.82 26.92
CA ASP A 282 -5.98 -45.88 27.93
C ASP A 282 -6.83 -44.60 27.91
N MET A 283 -7.55 -44.31 28.99
CA MET A 283 -8.45 -43.14 29.10
C MET A 283 -7.79 -41.92 29.75
N PHE A 284 -6.54 -42.05 30.23
CA PHE A 284 -5.80 -41.00 30.93
C PHE A 284 -6.56 -40.37 32.11
N GLU A 285 -7.47 -41.07 32.79
CA GLU A 285 -8.27 -40.51 33.89
C GLU A 285 -7.43 -40.10 35.09
N ASP A 286 -6.32 -40.80 35.31
CA ASP A 286 -5.30 -40.53 36.32
C ASP A 286 -4.51 -39.23 36.08
N ILE A 287 -4.39 -38.81 34.81
CA ILE A 287 -3.65 -37.60 34.44
C ILE A 287 -4.59 -36.38 34.50
N PRO A 288 -4.32 -35.37 35.37
CA PRO A 288 -5.10 -34.13 35.38
C PRO A 288 -4.86 -33.31 34.10
N LEU A 289 -5.85 -32.51 33.70
CA LEU A 289 -5.71 -31.61 32.56
C LEU A 289 -4.66 -30.53 32.86
N ASP A 290 -3.58 -30.51 32.08
CA ASP A 290 -2.55 -29.48 32.21
C ASP A 290 -3.02 -28.16 31.57
N THR A 291 -3.08 -27.09 32.37
CA THR A 291 -3.45 -25.74 31.95
C THR A 291 -2.29 -24.74 32.08
N ARG A 292 -1.06 -25.19 32.34
CA ARG A 292 0.09 -24.32 32.63
C ARG A 292 0.54 -23.49 31.43
N HIS A 293 0.26 -23.93 30.21
CA HIS A 293 0.59 -23.19 28.98
C HIS A 293 -0.28 -21.95 28.77
N HIS A 294 -1.46 -21.88 29.41
CA HIS A 294 -2.38 -20.77 29.26
C HIS A 294 -2.32 -19.83 30.47
N ILE A 295 -2.11 -18.54 30.22
CA ILE A 295 -2.08 -17.52 31.27
C ILE A 295 -3.49 -16.96 31.43
N PHE A 296 -4.14 -17.33 32.54
CA PHE A 296 -5.47 -16.84 32.87
C PHE A 296 -5.47 -15.35 33.18
N LYS A 297 -6.29 -14.57 32.46
CA LYS A 297 -6.42 -13.13 32.68
C LYS A 297 -7.70 -12.81 33.44
N ALA A 298 -7.57 -12.49 34.72
CA ALA A 298 -8.68 -12.02 35.53
C ALA A 298 -9.16 -10.66 34.99
N LYS A 299 -10.44 -10.59 34.59
CA LYS A 299 -11.08 -9.34 34.15
C LYS A 299 -11.76 -8.71 35.36
N PRO A 300 -11.25 -7.59 35.92
CA PRO A 300 -11.95 -6.90 36.99
C PRO A 300 -13.32 -6.47 36.49
N LYS A 301 -14.35 -6.74 37.28
CA LYS A 301 -15.72 -6.29 36.99
C LYS A 301 -16.05 -5.14 37.92
N PHE A 302 -16.91 -4.24 37.45
CA PHE A 302 -17.45 -3.18 38.29
C PHE A 302 -18.16 -3.81 39.50
N PRO A 303 -17.79 -3.46 40.74
CA PRO A 303 -18.43 -3.99 41.93
C PRO A 303 -19.93 -3.77 41.89
N VAL A 304 -20.71 -4.83 42.14
CA VAL A 304 -22.17 -4.74 42.12
C VAL A 304 -22.67 -3.81 43.24
N GLU A 305 -21.97 -3.80 44.38
CA GLU A 305 -22.26 -2.96 45.55
C GLU A 305 -22.14 -1.45 45.28
N TRP A 306 -21.35 -1.05 44.28
CA TRP A 306 -21.18 0.37 43.93
C TRP A 306 -22.23 0.87 42.95
N ARG A 307 -23.13 -0.01 42.49
CA ARG A 307 -24.26 0.41 41.68
C ARG A 307 -25.14 1.32 42.52
N MET A 308 -25.48 2.49 41.98
CA MET A 308 -26.29 3.51 42.65
C MET A 308 -27.77 3.13 42.65
N ASN A 309 -28.09 2.03 43.33
CA ASN A 309 -29.45 1.60 43.62
C ASN A 309 -30.12 2.60 44.59
N GLU A 310 -31.43 2.55 44.70
CA GLU A 310 -32.19 3.41 45.63
C GLU A 310 -31.81 3.15 47.08
N GLU A 311 -31.65 1.88 47.45
CA GLU A 311 -31.14 1.45 48.76
C GLU A 311 -29.76 2.05 49.04
N ARG A 312 -28.84 1.97 48.07
CA ARG A 312 -27.49 2.51 48.20
C ARG A 312 -27.49 4.03 48.34
N ARG A 313 -28.40 4.73 47.66
CA ARG A 313 -28.58 6.18 47.82
C ARG A 313 -29.01 6.54 49.23
N ALA A 314 -30.01 5.84 49.78
CA ALA A 314 -30.47 6.03 51.15
C ALA A 314 -29.35 5.74 52.17
N GLU A 315 -28.61 4.65 52.00
CA GLU A 315 -27.44 4.33 52.84
C GLU A 315 -26.40 5.46 52.83
N LEU A 316 -26.08 5.99 51.65
CA LEU A 316 -25.11 7.07 51.50
C LEU A 316 -25.59 8.37 52.15
N GLU A 317 -26.88 8.68 52.06
CA GLU A 317 -27.49 9.82 52.74
C GLU A 317 -27.39 9.68 54.26
N ASP A 318 -27.69 8.50 54.80
CA ASP A 318 -27.59 8.23 56.23
C ASP A 318 -26.13 8.26 56.72
N GLN A 319 -25.19 7.73 55.93
CA GLN A 319 -23.77 7.83 56.21
C GLN A 319 -23.29 9.29 56.25
N ARG A 320 -23.74 10.12 55.31
CA ARG A 320 -23.42 11.56 55.27
C ARG A 320 -23.99 12.31 56.47
N LYS A 321 -25.24 12.02 56.85
CA LYS A 321 -25.88 12.61 58.05
C LYS A 321 -25.13 12.23 59.32
N LYS A 322 -24.79 10.96 59.50
CA LYS A 322 -24.02 10.46 60.66
C LYS A 322 -22.64 11.11 60.74
N ALA A 323 -21.94 11.25 59.62
CA ALA A 323 -20.62 11.90 59.59
C ALA A 323 -20.71 13.38 60.01
N LEU A 324 -21.71 14.12 59.52
CA LEU A 324 -21.92 15.53 59.86
C LEU A 324 -22.18 15.73 61.36
N LEU A 325 -23.03 14.89 61.97
CA LEU A 325 -23.31 14.95 63.41
C LEU A 325 -22.07 14.67 64.26
N LEU A 326 -21.23 13.72 63.85
CA LEU A 326 -19.99 13.42 64.56
C LEU A 326 -19.03 14.63 64.54
N ASP A 327 -18.91 15.31 63.41
CA ASP A 327 -18.06 16.49 63.30
C ASP A 327 -18.60 17.66 64.14
N GLU A 328 -19.91 17.90 64.11
CA GLU A 328 -20.56 18.88 64.99
C GLU A 328 -20.30 18.55 66.46
N SER A 329 -20.43 17.29 66.87
CA SER A 329 -20.16 16.87 68.25
C SER A 329 -18.71 17.14 68.67
N LYS A 330 -17.74 16.88 67.78
CA LYS A 330 -16.31 17.16 68.04
C LYS A 330 -16.05 18.66 68.11
N ARG A 331 -16.71 19.46 67.27
CA ARG A 331 -16.63 20.93 67.30
C ARG A 331 -17.15 21.48 68.63
N MET A 332 -18.33 21.03 69.07
CA MET A 332 -18.94 21.45 70.33
C MET A 332 -18.08 21.06 71.54
N ASN A 333 -17.49 19.87 71.51
CA ASN A 333 -16.60 19.38 72.57
C ASN A 333 -15.18 19.98 72.50
N GLY A 334 -14.88 20.84 71.51
CA GLY A 334 -13.54 21.42 71.32
C GLY A 334 -12.44 20.39 70.98
N THR A 335 -12.82 19.18 70.58
CA THR A 335 -11.90 18.07 70.25
C THR A 335 -11.62 17.95 68.76
N LEU A 336 -12.25 18.80 67.93
CA LEU A 336 -11.95 18.87 66.51
C LEU A 336 -10.59 19.54 66.30
N VAL A 337 -9.58 18.71 66.04
CA VAL A 337 -8.21 19.15 65.80
C VAL A 337 -8.12 19.89 64.46
N ASP A 338 -7.69 21.14 64.50
CA ASP A 338 -7.28 21.90 63.32
C ASP A 338 -5.75 21.91 63.26
N GLY A 339 -5.18 21.06 62.41
CA GLY A 339 -3.73 20.90 62.32
C GLY A 339 -2.99 22.20 61.96
N VAL A 340 -3.62 23.10 61.19
CA VAL A 340 -3.00 24.39 60.84
C VAL A 340 -2.87 25.28 62.08
N ARG A 341 -3.94 25.35 62.89
CA ARG A 341 -3.92 26.11 64.14
C ARG A 341 -2.95 25.51 65.15
N SER A 342 -2.96 24.19 65.34
CA SER A 342 -2.03 23.52 66.25
C SER A 342 -0.56 23.76 65.86
N ILE A 343 -0.25 23.81 64.55
CA ILE A 343 1.10 24.14 64.06
C ILE A 343 1.44 25.61 64.34
N GLN A 344 0.52 26.55 64.07
CA GLN A 344 0.72 27.97 64.34
C GLN A 344 0.93 28.24 65.84
N GLU A 345 0.12 27.62 66.69
CA GLU A 345 0.26 27.67 68.14
C GLU A 345 1.62 27.10 68.57
N ALA A 346 2.07 25.97 68.01
CA ALA A 346 3.39 25.42 68.30
C ALA A 346 4.54 26.37 67.90
N PHE A 347 4.45 27.05 66.75
CA PHE A 347 5.43 28.07 66.34
C PHE A 347 5.45 29.29 67.28
N VAL A 348 4.30 29.69 67.81
CA VAL A 348 4.20 30.79 68.78
C VAL A 348 4.70 30.36 70.17
N THR A 349 4.46 29.12 70.57
CA THR A 349 4.85 28.57 71.89
C THR A 349 6.33 28.23 71.96
N PHE A 350 6.96 27.87 70.83
CA PHE A 350 8.39 27.62 70.70
C PHE A 350 9.03 28.54 69.63
N PRO A 351 9.25 29.83 69.95
CA PRO A 351 9.75 30.81 68.98
C PRO A 351 11.29 30.83 68.82
N GLU A 352 12.06 30.05 69.60
CA GLU A 352 13.51 30.01 69.46
C GLU A 352 13.97 28.98 68.41
N PRO A 353 14.88 29.34 67.49
CA PRO A 353 15.73 28.35 66.87
C PRO A 353 16.69 27.84 67.95
N VAL A 354 16.61 26.56 68.29
CA VAL A 354 17.70 25.90 69.02
C VAL A 354 18.92 25.91 68.11
N ALA A 355 19.74 26.96 68.24
CA ALA A 355 21.15 26.88 67.93
C ALA A 355 21.77 25.85 68.89
N SER A 356 22.59 24.94 68.32
CA SER A 356 23.38 23.88 68.97
C SER A 356 22.70 22.53 69.26
N LEU A 357 22.60 21.69 68.23
CA LEU A 357 23.07 20.31 68.36
C LEU A 357 24.24 20.15 67.38
N GLN A 358 25.44 20.08 67.96
CA GLN A 358 26.65 19.67 67.26
C GLN A 358 26.40 18.33 66.56
N PRO A 359 26.95 18.08 65.36
CA PRO A 359 27.01 16.73 64.82
C PRO A 359 27.90 15.91 65.75
N ALA A 360 27.30 15.04 66.58
CA ALA A 360 28.05 14.03 67.30
C ALA A 360 28.83 13.21 66.27
N ALA A 361 30.16 13.22 66.45
CA ALA A 361 31.14 12.72 65.51
C ALA A 361 30.78 11.33 64.96
N ALA A 362 30.95 11.20 63.65
CA ALA A 362 30.97 9.94 62.94
C ALA A 362 31.99 8.99 63.59
N ARG A 363 31.50 8.01 64.37
CA ARG A 363 32.27 6.79 64.62
C ARG A 363 32.39 6.05 63.29
N LYS A 364 33.60 6.01 62.75
CA LYS A 364 34.01 5.11 61.67
C LYS A 364 33.75 3.67 62.12
N GLY A 365 32.56 3.16 61.83
CA GLY A 365 32.20 1.75 61.86
C GLY A 365 32.19 1.22 60.43
N THR A 366 33.06 0.26 60.19
CA THR A 366 33.34 -0.41 58.92
C THR A 366 32.08 -0.81 58.14
N SER A 367 32.05 -0.43 56.86
CA SER A 367 31.08 -0.90 55.88
C SER A 367 31.18 -2.41 55.69
N ARG A 368 30.15 -3.15 56.09
CA ARG A 368 29.95 -4.53 55.64
C ARG A 368 28.76 -4.55 54.70
N SER A 369 29.08 -4.65 53.41
CA SER A 369 28.15 -4.89 52.31
C SER A 369 27.31 -6.14 52.58
N GLY A 370 25.99 -5.95 52.71
CA GLY A 370 25.00 -7.02 52.79
C GLY A 370 23.87 -6.71 51.82
N LYS A 371 23.96 -7.26 50.61
CA LYS A 371 22.86 -7.32 49.64
C LYS A 371 21.64 -7.96 50.32
N SER A 372 20.51 -7.28 50.33
CA SER A 372 19.21 -7.92 50.59
C SER A 372 18.19 -7.48 49.55
N GLN A 373 17.51 -8.50 49.04
CA GLN A 373 16.62 -8.50 47.90
C GLN A 373 15.34 -7.72 48.19
N ALA A 374 14.94 -6.84 47.26
CA ALA A 374 13.59 -6.32 47.21
C ALA A 374 12.65 -7.43 46.74
N ARG A 375 11.87 -7.96 47.69
CA ARG A 375 10.73 -8.84 47.48
C ARG A 375 9.59 -8.00 46.89
N VAL A 376 9.42 -8.07 45.57
CA VAL A 376 8.19 -7.63 44.89
C VAL A 376 7.09 -8.60 45.31
N MET A 377 6.22 -8.16 46.21
CA MET A 377 4.92 -8.79 46.44
C MET A 377 4.07 -8.57 45.19
N ARG A 378 3.65 -9.69 44.58
CA ARG A 378 2.62 -9.74 43.56
C ARG A 378 1.24 -9.68 44.20
#